data_AF-A0A6P6NXM2-F1
#
_entry.id   AF-A0A6P6NXM2-F1
#
_cell.length_a   1.000
_cell.length_b   1.000
_cell.length_c   1.000
_cell.angle_alpha   90.00
_cell.angle_beta   90.00
_cell.angle_gamma   90.00
#
_symmetry.space_group_name_H-M   'P 1'
#
loop_
_entity.id
_entity.type
_entity.pdbx_description
1 polymer ?
#
loop_
_entity_poly.entity_id
_entity_poly.type
_entity_poly.pdbx_seq_one_letter_code
_entity_poly.pdbx_strand_id
1 'polypeptide(L)' 'MSASENEVAMFGMCLAEDQIRVLEENFTKVSKHPDFTTLMLIAAECGLSEEDTAKWFRMRNAQWRKAEGLPAELGSVKD' A
#
# COMPACT_ATOMS: atom_id res chain seq x y z
N MET A 1 -17.17 -15.45 -7.21
CA MET A 1 -16.45 -15.15 -5.96
C MET A 1 -14.97 -15.17 -6.29
N SER A 2 -14.52 -14.35 -7.26
CA SER A 2 -14.16 -12.92 -7.16
C SER A 2 -12.87 -12.74 -6.35
N ALA A 3 -11.77 -12.53 -7.08
CA ALA A 3 -10.39 -12.52 -6.61
C ALA A 3 -10.02 -11.35 -5.66
N SER A 4 -10.99 -10.64 -5.06
CA SER A 4 -10.74 -9.40 -4.32
C SER A 4 -10.64 -9.56 -2.80
N GLU A 5 -11.13 -10.66 -2.22
CA GLU A 5 -11.14 -10.84 -0.76
C GLU A 5 -9.80 -11.37 -0.19
N ASN A 6 -8.88 -11.82 -1.05
CA ASN A 6 -7.70 -12.58 -0.61
C ASN A 6 -6.34 -11.86 -0.79
N GLU A 7 -6.31 -10.63 -1.34
CA GLU A 7 -5.06 -9.83 -1.39
C GLU A 7 -4.75 -9.17 -0.04
N VAL A 8 -5.77 -9.00 0.79
CA VAL A 8 -5.66 -8.39 2.12
C VAL A 8 -4.83 -9.25 3.09
N ALA A 9 -5.01 -10.57 3.04
CA ALA A 9 -4.26 -11.53 3.86
C ALA A 9 -2.81 -11.73 3.38
N MET A 10 -2.46 -11.27 2.17
CA MET A 10 -1.15 -11.55 1.54
C MET A 10 0.01 -10.73 2.13
N PHE A 11 -0.25 -9.70 2.93
CA PHE A 11 0.81 -8.86 3.48
C PHE A 11 1.36 -9.35 4.83
N GLY A 12 0.82 -10.45 5.38
CA GLY A 12 1.16 -10.91 6.73
C GLY A 12 0.80 -9.88 7.82
N MET A 13 -0.04 -8.90 7.47
CA MET A 13 -0.56 -7.87 8.34
C MET A 13 -2.04 -8.18 8.53
N CYS A 14 -2.47 -8.52 9.75
CA CYS A 14 -3.89 -8.67 10.06
C CYS A 14 -4.50 -7.28 10.24
N LEU A 15 -4.88 -6.64 9.13
CA LEU A 15 -5.55 -5.33 9.12
C LEU A 15 -7.07 -5.49 9.13
N ALA A 16 -7.78 -4.61 9.83
CA ALA A 16 -9.22 -4.53 9.79
C ALA A 16 -9.71 -3.89 8.46
N GLU A 17 -10.90 -4.24 8.00
CA GLU A 17 -11.47 -3.78 6.72
C GLU A 17 -11.47 -2.25 6.58
N ASP A 18 -11.81 -1.52 7.66
CA ASP A 18 -11.75 -0.07 7.67
C ASP A 18 -10.34 0.49 7.48
N GLN A 19 -9.32 -0.15 8.07
CA GLN A 19 -7.93 0.26 7.89
C GLN A 19 -7.48 0.08 6.44
N ILE A 20 -7.85 -1.04 5.82
CA ILE A 20 -7.55 -1.33 4.42
C ILE A 20 -8.24 -0.33 3.50
N ARG A 21 -9.51 -0.02 3.77
CA ARG A 21 -10.27 0.98 3.02
C ARG A 21 -9.57 2.33 3.04
N VAL A 22 -9.18 2.81 4.22
CA VAL A 22 -8.44 4.08 4.36
C VAL A 22 -7.09 4.03 3.63
N LEU A 23 -6.34 2.94 3.76
CA LEU A 23 -5.05 2.76 3.09
C LEU A 23 -5.19 2.77 1.56
N GLU A 24 -6.14 2.01 0.99
CA GLU A 24 -6.40 1.96 -0.46
C GLU A 24 -6.93 3.29 -0.99
N GLU A 25 -7.78 4.00 -0.24
CA GLU A 25 -8.26 5.32 -0.61
C GLU A 25 -7.11 6.33 -0.70
N ASN A 26 -6.25 6.38 0.31
CA ASN A 26 -5.08 7.25 0.32
C ASN A 26 -4.07 6.86 -0.78
N PHE A 27 -3.83 5.57 -0.98
CA PHE A 27 -2.97 5.07 -2.05
C PHE A 27 -3.49 5.49 -3.43
N THR A 28 -4.79 5.40 -3.67
CA THR A 28 -5.40 5.68 -4.96
C THR A 28 -5.53 7.18 -5.22
N LYS A 29 -6.00 7.94 -4.23
CA LYS A 29 -6.39 9.35 -4.39
C LYS A 29 -5.29 10.35 -4.02
N VAL A 30 -4.40 10.02 -3.10
CA VAL A 30 -3.38 10.95 -2.58
C VAL A 30 -2.04 10.71 -3.25
N SER A 31 -1.40 9.57 -2.98
CA SER A 31 -0.11 9.24 -3.57
C SER A 31 0.22 7.75 -3.45
N LYS A 32 0.91 7.19 -4.45
CA LYS A 32 1.52 5.86 -4.40
C LYS A 32 2.83 5.84 -3.60
N HIS A 33 3.38 7.03 -3.34
CA HIS A 33 4.63 7.30 -2.64
C HIS A 33 4.41 8.48 -1.67
N PRO A 34 3.68 8.27 -0.56
CA PRO A 34 3.51 9.31 0.44
C PRO A 34 4.85 9.71 1.04
N ASP A 35 5.07 11.00 1.24
CA ASP A 35 6.17 11.50 2.05
C ASP A 35 5.94 11.18 3.54
N PHE A 36 6.95 11.41 4.37
CA PHE A 36 6.90 11.12 5.81
C PHE A 36 5.69 11.78 6.50
N THR A 37 5.40 13.05 6.21
CA THR A 37 4.30 13.77 6.85
C THR A 37 2.95 13.19 6.44
N THR A 38 2.76 12.93 5.15
CA THR A 38 1.53 12.29 4.65
C THR A 38 1.34 10.90 5.27
N LEU A 39 2.41 10.12 5.34
CA LEU A 39 2.39 8.77 5.92
C LEU A 39 2.04 8.78 7.41
N MET A 40 2.58 9.73 8.18
CA MET A 40 2.24 9.91 9.59
C MET A 40 0.75 10.21 9.80
N LEU A 41 0.15 11.04 8.95
CA LEU A 41 -1.28 11.35 9.02
C LEU A 41 -2.15 10.12 8.73
N ILE A 42 -1.80 9.33 7.72
CA ILE A 42 -2.51 8.10 7.36
C ILE A 42 -2.39 7.06 8.47
N ALA A 43 -1.20 6.91 9.06
CA ALA A 43 -0.98 6.00 10.19
C ALA A 43 -1.89 6.36 11.37
N ALA A 44 -1.99 7.64 11.71
CA ALA A 44 -2.89 8.13 12.75
C ALA A 44 -4.37 7.90 12.42
N GLU A 45 -4.79 8.10 11.16
CA GLU A 45 -6.18 7.87 10.70
C GLU A 45 -6.58 6.40 10.77
N CYS A 46 -5.67 5.49 10.42
CA CYS A 46 -5.88 4.04 10.48
C CYS A 46 -5.67 3.43 11.89
N GLY A 47 -5.11 4.20 12.83
CA GLY A 47 -4.65 3.67 14.12
C GLY A 47 -3.51 2.64 13.98
N LEU A 48 -2.64 2.82 12.98
CA LEU A 48 -1.48 1.98 12.71
C LEU A 48 -0.18 2.68 13.10
N SER A 49 0.90 1.91 13.17
CA SER A 49 2.24 2.50 13.24
C SER A 49 2.65 3.06 11.87
N GLU A 50 3.57 4.03 11.86
CA GLU A 50 4.19 4.54 10.63
C GLU A 50 4.93 3.43 9.89
N GLU A 51 5.60 2.53 10.61
CA GLU A 51 6.32 1.39 10.02
C GLU A 51 5.38 0.44 9.28
N ASP A 52 4.26 0.06 9.92
CA ASP A 52 3.24 -0.80 9.30
C ASP A 52 2.63 -0.12 8.07
N THR A 53 2.31 1.16 8.20
CA THR A 53 1.78 1.95 7.09
C THR A 53 2.76 2.00 5.92
N ALA A 54 4.05 2.26 6.18
CA ALA A 54 5.09 2.27 5.16
C ALA A 54 5.28 0.89 4.50
N LYS A 55 5.24 -0.18 5.29
CA LYS A 55 5.30 -1.56 4.80
C LYS A 55 4.15 -1.84 3.85
N TRP A 56 2.92 -1.50 4.24
CA TRP A 56 1.75 -1.68 3.40
C TRP A 56 1.88 -0.91 2.08
N PHE A 57 2.26 0.38 2.12
CA PHE A 57 2.43 1.20 0.91
C PHE A 57 3.50 0.64 -0.04
N ARG A 58 4.63 0.17 0.50
CA ARG A 58 5.70 -0.45 -0.31
C ARG A 58 5.18 -1.69 -1.03
N MET A 59 4.49 -2.57 -0.32
CA MET A 59 4.01 -3.83 -0.87
C MET A 59 2.89 -3.60 -1.89
N ARG A 60 1.94 -2.72 -1.57
CA ARG A 60 0.85 -2.35 -2.48
C ARG A 60 1.37 -1.68 -3.76
N ASN A 61 2.38 -0.82 -3.64
CA ASN A 61 3.03 -0.22 -4.80
C ASN A 61 3.72 -1.26 -5.69
N ALA A 62 4.40 -2.26 -5.11
CA ALA A 62 5.01 -3.34 -5.88
C ALA A 62 3.97 -4.15 -6.69
N GLN A 63 2.80 -4.42 -6.09
CA GLN A 63 1.69 -5.06 -6.79
C GLN A 63 1.13 -4.19 -7.92
N TRP A 64 0.88 -2.90 -7.63
CA TRP A 64 0.40 -1.96 -8.64
C TRP A 64 1.38 -1.87 -9.82
N ARG A 65 2.68 -1.73 -9.54
CA ARG A 65 3.72 -1.73 -10.58
C ARG A 65 3.69 -2.99 -11.43
N LYS A 66 3.57 -4.17 -10.80
CA LYS A 66 3.45 -5.45 -11.52
C LYS A 66 2.20 -5.50 -12.41
N ALA A 67 1.07 -4.97 -11.94
CA ALA A 67 -0.17 -4.90 -12.70
C ALA A 67 -0.08 -3.95 -13.91
N GLU A 68 0.66 -2.84 -13.77
CA GLU A 68 0.96 -1.89 -14.85
C GLU A 68 2.05 -2.40 -15.83
N GLY A 69 2.64 -3.58 -15.58
CA GLY A 69 3.76 -4.09 -16.36
C GLY A 69 5.09 -3.35 -16.12
N LEU A 70 5.18 -2.57 -15.04
CA LEU A 70 6.39 -1.86 -14.63
C LEU A 70 7.32 -2.78 -13.81
N PRO A 71 8.65 -2.58 -13.88
CA PRO A 71 9.58 -3.32 -13.04
C PRO A 71 9.29 -3.06 -11.56
N ALA A 72 9.42 -4.07 -10.70
CA ALA A 72 9.01 -3.98 -9.29
C ALA A 72 9.70 -2.86 -8.49
N GLU A 73 10.91 -2.43 -8.90
CA GLU A 73 11.66 -1.36 -8.28
C GLU A 73 11.74 -0.11 -9.18
N LEU A 74 11.60 1.07 -8.56
CA LEU A 74 11.78 2.35 -9.24
C LEU A 74 13.25 2.48 -9.67
N GLY A 75 13.52 2.52 -10.98
CA GLY A 75 14.88 2.65 -11.52
C GLY A 75 15.58 1.34 -11.88
N SER A 76 14.93 0.18 -11.77
CA SER A 76 15.43 -1.06 -12.38
C SER A 76 15.14 -1.07 -13.89
N VAL A 77 15.72 -0.09 -14.59
CA VAL A 77 15.99 -0.18 -16.02
C VAL A 77 17.31 -0.92 -16.15
N LYS A 78 17.26 -2.25 -16.12
CA LYS A 78 18.37 -3.01 -16.70
C LYS A 78 18.10 -3.08 -18.20
N ASP A 79 18.91 -2.33 -18.95
CA ASP A 79 19.24 -2.62 -20.36
C ASP A 79 19.43 -4.13 -20.59
#